data_AF-A0A2N2P4P4-F1
#
_entry.id   AF-A0A2N2P4P4-F1
#
_cell.length_a   1.000
_cell.length_b   1.000
_cell.length_c   1.000
_cell.angle_alpha   90.00
_cell.angle_beta   90.00
_cell.angle_gamma   90.00
#
_symmetry.space_group_name_H-M   'P 1'
#
loop_
_entity.id
_entity.type
_entity.pdbx_description
1 polymer ?
#
loop_
_entity_poly.entity_id
_entity_poly.type
_entity_poly.pdbx_seq_one_letter_code
_entity_poly.pdbx_strand_id
1 'polypeptide(L)'
;MPNERTYPILPCGNLDESISFYESLGFKRTYRQLRPNPYAVVALEDIQIHLFSFEGFNPADSYGSVIIVVPDPQDLYNAFAAGLRETYGKLPIAGIPRILRPRKKFGTVSGFSIVDPGGNWLRISKLGDTEQEDSAEKAEGLAQVIYVAARLGDAHGNELLALKTLENGLTRYTDAMDIDLAKAYLYRAELAVRTNNLELAQSSLAAALSLTFTEEEKAAILDELAHVTSLVNQK
;
A
#
# COMPACT_ATOMS: atom_id res chain seq x y z
N MET A 1 2.66 7.96 36.99
CA MET A 1 1.86 8.06 35.76
C MET A 1 2.41 7.04 34.80
N PRO A 2 1.59 6.20 34.16
CA PRO A 2 2.09 5.31 33.13
C PRO A 2 2.64 6.15 31.95
N ASN A 3 3.83 5.81 31.48
CA ASN A 3 4.57 6.40 30.35
C ASN A 3 5.48 5.33 29.72
N GLU A 4 5.07 4.07 29.85
CA GLU A 4 5.71 2.91 29.27
C GLU A 4 5.60 3.01 27.74
N ARG A 5 6.65 2.58 27.04
CA ARG A 5 6.73 2.62 25.57
C ARG A 5 7.14 1.27 25.04
N THR A 6 6.57 0.88 23.91
CA THR A 6 6.89 -0.35 23.19
C THR A 6 7.30 0.03 21.78
N TYR A 7 8.44 -0.49 21.33
CA TYR A 7 8.97 -0.20 20.00
C TYR A 7 9.23 -1.49 19.24
N PRO A 8 8.81 -1.59 17.97
CA PRO A 8 9.16 -2.71 17.12
C PRO A 8 10.66 -2.69 16.81
N ILE A 9 11.26 -3.87 16.72
CA ILE A 9 12.62 -4.06 16.23
C ILE A 9 12.52 -4.89 14.95
N LEU A 10 12.78 -4.26 13.80
CA LEU A 10 12.59 -4.84 12.48
C LEU A 10 13.94 -5.26 11.84
N PRO A 11 14.02 -6.45 11.21
CA PRO A 11 15.23 -6.92 10.54
C PRO A 11 15.44 -6.18 9.21
N CYS A 12 16.70 -6.01 8.82
CA CYS A 12 17.06 -5.51 7.50
C CYS A 12 18.35 -6.14 6.99
N GLY A 13 18.53 -6.19 5.67
CA GLY A 13 19.76 -6.72 5.05
C GLY A 13 20.90 -5.72 5.10
N ASN A 14 20.59 -4.44 4.93
CA ASN A 14 21.54 -3.33 4.98
C ASN A 14 20.96 -2.19 5.82
N LEU A 15 21.68 -1.84 6.89
CA LEU A 15 21.25 -0.83 7.85
C LEU A 15 21.21 0.58 7.25
N ASP A 16 22.18 0.95 6.43
CA ASP A 16 22.26 2.31 5.85
C ASP A 16 21.24 2.51 4.73
N GLU A 17 20.99 1.47 3.93
CA GLU A 17 19.89 1.46 2.94
C GLU A 17 18.54 1.63 3.65
N SER A 18 18.34 0.92 4.75
CA SER A 18 17.10 0.99 5.51
C SER A 18 16.91 2.36 6.14
N ILE A 19 17.93 2.92 6.79
CA ILE A 19 17.89 4.30 7.30
C ILE A 19 17.52 5.29 6.18
N SER A 20 18.18 5.20 5.02
CA SER A 20 17.93 6.11 3.89
C SER A 20 16.49 6.02 3.38
N PHE A 21 15.91 4.81 3.35
CA PHE A 21 14.51 4.61 3.02
C PHE A 21 13.58 5.30 4.03
N TYR A 22 13.79 5.09 5.34
CA TYR A 22 12.97 5.76 6.36
C TYR A 22 13.13 7.29 6.31
N GLU A 23 14.33 7.80 6.02
CA GLU A 23 14.57 9.23 5.81
C GLU A 23 13.79 9.78 4.60
N SER A 24 13.62 8.99 3.52
CA SER A 24 12.74 9.35 2.40
C SER A 24 11.25 9.44 2.76
N LEU A 25 10.86 8.79 3.87
CA LEU A 25 9.51 8.90 4.45
C LEU A 25 9.41 10.07 5.46
N GLY A 26 10.49 10.85 5.64
CA GLY A 26 10.54 11.96 6.59
C GLY A 26 10.97 11.58 8.01
N PHE A 27 11.31 10.32 8.28
CA PHE A 27 11.89 9.93 9.56
C PHE A 27 13.28 10.54 9.72
N LYS A 28 13.72 10.68 10.97
CA LYS A 28 15.08 11.08 11.34
C LYS A 28 15.77 9.94 12.06
N ARG A 29 17.02 9.67 11.69
CA ARG A 29 17.88 8.78 12.45
C ARG A 29 18.24 9.39 13.80
N THR A 30 17.80 8.78 14.89
CA THR A 30 18.08 9.22 16.27
C THR A 30 19.19 8.44 16.95
N TYR A 31 19.49 7.23 16.46
CA TYR A 31 20.59 6.41 16.96
C TYR A 31 21.18 5.52 15.85
N ARG A 32 22.48 5.23 15.94
CA ARG A 32 23.16 4.27 15.06
C ARG A 32 24.38 3.66 15.74
N GLN A 33 24.52 2.35 15.60
CA GLN A 33 25.65 1.55 16.07
C GLN A 33 26.03 0.57 14.96
N LEU A 34 27.33 0.50 14.62
CA LEU A 34 27.83 -0.46 13.63
C LEU A 34 28.36 -1.76 14.27
N ARG A 35 28.89 -1.68 15.49
CA ARG A 35 29.50 -2.81 16.21
C ARG A 35 29.18 -2.75 17.70
N PRO A 36 29.10 -3.89 18.40
CA PRO A 36 29.26 -5.25 17.88
C PRO A 36 28.08 -5.72 17.01
N ASN A 37 26.89 -5.16 17.23
CA ASN A 37 25.67 -5.48 16.46
C ASN A 37 25.22 -4.25 15.65
N PRO A 38 25.08 -4.36 14.33
CA PRO A 38 24.49 -3.32 13.49
C PRO A 38 23.06 -3.01 13.95
N TYR A 39 22.84 -1.75 14.32
CA TYR A 39 21.58 -1.31 14.91
C TYR A 39 21.34 0.17 14.65
N ALA A 40 20.10 0.56 14.40
CA ALA A 40 19.71 1.94 14.24
C ALA A 40 18.31 2.21 14.79
N VAL A 41 18.02 3.49 15.03
CA VAL A 41 16.69 3.94 15.40
C VAL A 41 16.32 5.11 14.51
N VAL A 42 15.13 5.03 13.93
CA VAL A 42 14.52 6.09 13.13
C VAL A 42 13.22 6.52 13.79
N ALA A 43 12.95 7.81 13.79
CA ALA A 43 11.75 8.37 14.41
C ALA A 43 11.08 9.44 13.53
N LEU A 44 9.76 9.43 13.52
CA LEU A 44 8.89 10.43 12.91
C LEU A 44 7.81 10.77 13.93
N GLU A 45 7.89 11.96 14.51
CA GLU A 45 7.02 12.36 15.62
C GLU A 45 7.02 11.31 16.74
N ASP A 46 5.87 10.74 17.10
CA ASP A 46 5.73 9.70 18.11
C ASP A 46 6.02 8.28 17.57
N ILE A 47 6.18 8.12 16.26
CA ILE A 47 6.52 6.84 15.63
C ILE A 47 8.03 6.62 15.77
N GLN A 48 8.42 5.49 16.38
CA GLN A 48 9.81 5.09 16.51
C GLN A 48 9.99 3.63 16.12
N ILE A 49 10.90 3.38 15.18
CA ILE A 49 11.20 2.05 14.65
C ILE A 49 12.67 1.76 14.89
N HIS A 50 12.93 0.62 15.49
CA HIS A 50 14.29 0.12 15.70
C HIS A 50 14.62 -0.85 14.58
N LEU A 51 15.85 -0.78 14.08
CA LEU A 51 16.34 -1.59 12.96
C LEU A 51 17.57 -2.36 13.41
N PHE A 52 17.66 -3.62 13.00
CA PHE A 52 18.87 -4.43 13.17
C PHE A 52 19.19 -5.16 11.88
N SER A 53 20.47 -5.43 11.64
CA SER A 53 20.90 -6.26 10.51
C SER A 53 21.81 -7.39 10.97
N PHE A 54 21.74 -8.51 10.26
CA PHE A 54 22.61 -9.66 10.46
C PHE A 54 22.98 -10.29 9.11
N GLU A 55 24.09 -11.00 9.08
CA GLU A 55 24.63 -11.59 7.85
C GLU A 55 23.69 -12.67 7.30
N GLY A 56 23.47 -12.64 5.97
CA GLY A 56 22.64 -13.62 5.27
C GLY A 56 21.13 -13.39 5.36
N PHE A 57 20.66 -12.29 5.96
CA PHE A 57 19.23 -11.96 5.95
C PHE A 57 18.73 -11.70 4.53
N ASN A 58 17.69 -12.42 4.12
CA ASN A 58 16.98 -12.21 2.87
C ASN A 58 15.67 -11.45 3.12
N PRO A 59 15.50 -10.21 2.62
CA PRO A 59 14.27 -9.44 2.77
C PRO A 59 13.00 -10.17 2.27
N ALA A 60 13.12 -11.02 1.25
CA ALA A 60 11.98 -11.77 0.72
C ALA A 60 11.39 -12.79 1.71
N ASP A 61 12.18 -13.22 2.69
CA ASP A 61 11.79 -14.19 3.73
C ASP A 61 11.38 -13.51 5.05
N SER A 62 11.23 -12.18 5.04
CA SER A 62 10.90 -11.44 6.26
C SER A 62 9.48 -11.70 6.75
N TYR A 63 9.37 -11.98 8.06
CA TYR A 63 8.10 -12.02 8.78
C TYR A 63 7.84 -10.73 9.58
N GLY A 64 8.72 -9.73 9.47
CA GLY A 64 8.61 -8.49 10.23
C GLY A 64 7.33 -7.74 9.88
N SER A 65 6.58 -7.34 10.90
CA SER A 65 5.42 -6.47 10.72
C SER A 65 5.21 -5.59 11.95
N VAL A 66 4.71 -4.38 11.72
CA VAL A 66 4.31 -3.43 12.75
C VAL A 66 2.96 -2.84 12.38
N ILE A 67 2.12 -2.60 13.39
CA ILE A 67 0.90 -1.82 13.25
C ILE A 67 1.20 -0.40 13.74
N ILE A 68 0.86 0.58 12.90
CA ILE A 68 1.00 2.01 13.20
C ILE A 68 -0.39 2.62 13.11
N VAL A 69 -0.88 3.17 14.22
CA VAL A 69 -2.22 3.75 14.28
C VAL A 69 -2.10 5.27 14.29
N VAL A 70 -2.76 5.94 13.34
CA VAL A 70 -2.62 7.39 13.13
C VAL A 70 -3.98 8.07 12.95
N PRO A 71 -4.13 9.35 13.31
CA PRO A 71 -5.41 10.04 13.15
C PRO A 71 -5.84 10.18 11.68
N ASP A 72 -4.88 10.41 10.76
CA ASP A 72 -5.11 10.54 9.33
C ASP A 72 -4.10 9.72 8.51
N PRO A 73 -4.48 8.50 8.08
CA PRO A 73 -3.63 7.70 7.19
C PRO A 73 -3.45 8.29 5.80
N GLN A 74 -4.41 9.09 5.30
CA GLN A 74 -4.36 9.64 3.94
C GLN A 74 -3.30 10.74 3.84
N ASP A 75 -3.26 11.63 4.83
CA ASP A 75 -2.23 12.67 4.92
C ASP A 75 -0.83 12.07 5.05
N LEU A 76 -0.69 11.05 5.91
CA LEU A 76 0.58 10.34 6.07
C LEU A 76 1.02 9.63 4.77
N TYR A 77 0.08 8.98 4.07
CA TYR A 77 0.35 8.37 2.78
C TYR A 77 0.83 9.40 1.76
N ASN A 78 0.18 10.57 1.68
CA ASN A 78 0.54 11.63 0.74
C ASN A 78 1.96 12.14 1.00
N ALA A 79 2.32 12.37 2.27
CA ALA A 79 3.66 12.78 2.67
C ALA A 79 4.72 11.73 2.29
N PHE A 80 4.46 10.46 2.60
CA PHE A 80 5.36 9.35 2.26
C PHE A 80 5.52 9.18 0.75
N ALA A 81 4.41 9.21 0.00
CA ALA A 81 4.43 9.08 -1.44
C ALA A 81 5.14 10.25 -2.14
N ALA A 82 5.14 11.45 -1.55
CA ALA A 82 5.90 12.59 -2.04
C ALA A 82 7.41 12.37 -1.84
N GLY A 83 7.85 12.04 -0.63
CA GLY A 83 9.27 11.81 -0.33
C GLY A 83 9.87 10.61 -1.06
N LEU A 84 9.09 9.55 -1.26
CA LEU A 84 9.50 8.42 -2.11
C LEU A 84 9.68 8.84 -3.57
N ARG A 85 8.78 9.66 -4.13
CA ARG A 85 8.94 10.17 -5.50
C ARG A 85 10.17 11.07 -5.65
N GLU A 86 10.43 11.92 -4.66
CA GLU A 86 11.62 12.78 -4.65
C GLU A 86 12.91 11.95 -4.62
N THR A 87 12.94 10.89 -3.81
CA THR A 87 14.13 10.06 -3.61
C THR A 87 14.37 9.08 -4.75
N TYR A 88 13.32 8.40 -5.24
CA TYR A 88 13.42 7.34 -6.23
C TYR A 88 13.07 7.79 -7.66
N GLY A 89 12.65 9.05 -7.86
CA GLY A 89 12.16 9.57 -9.13
C GLY A 89 10.79 9.03 -9.56
N LYS A 90 10.25 8.06 -8.81
CA LYS A 90 8.96 7.41 -9.05
C LYS A 90 8.39 6.85 -7.74
N LEU A 91 7.14 6.40 -7.77
CA LEU A 91 6.54 5.76 -6.61
C LEU A 91 6.84 4.24 -6.66
N PRO A 92 7.58 3.67 -5.70
CA PRO A 92 7.82 2.23 -5.69
C PRO A 92 6.53 1.51 -5.28
N ILE A 93 5.83 0.89 -6.23
CA ILE A 93 4.56 0.18 -5.99
C ILE A 93 4.70 -1.35 -6.05
N ALA A 94 5.90 -1.86 -6.34
CA ALA A 94 6.18 -3.28 -6.53
C ALA A 94 7.55 -3.66 -5.98
N GLY A 95 7.72 -4.94 -5.67
CA GLY A 95 8.96 -5.46 -5.10
C GLY A 95 9.22 -4.99 -3.68
N ILE A 96 10.49 -4.95 -3.31
CA ILE A 96 10.98 -4.51 -2.00
C ILE A 96 12.01 -3.39 -2.27
N PRO A 97 11.82 -2.17 -1.73
CA PRO A 97 10.64 -1.69 -0.97
C PRO A 97 9.44 -1.34 -1.88
N ARG A 98 8.25 -1.21 -1.29
CA ARG A 98 7.05 -0.68 -1.97
C ARG A 98 6.06 0.00 -1.03
N ILE A 99 5.24 0.90 -1.55
CA ILE A 99 4.08 1.48 -0.88
C ILE A 99 2.80 1.08 -1.60
N LEU A 100 1.81 0.66 -0.82
CA LEU A 100 0.48 0.31 -1.29
C LEU A 100 -0.46 1.46 -0.97
N ARG A 101 -1.33 1.82 -1.90
CA ARG A 101 -2.24 2.95 -1.68
C ARG A 101 -3.29 2.67 -0.59
N PRO A 102 -3.85 3.72 0.03
CA PRO A 102 -5.02 3.57 0.86
C PRO A 102 -6.19 3.10 0.02
N ARG A 103 -6.87 2.06 0.49
CA ARG A 103 -8.19 1.67 -0.02
C ARG A 103 -9.13 1.59 1.16
N LYS A 104 -10.34 2.15 1.01
CA LYS A 104 -11.43 1.80 1.91
C LYS A 104 -11.79 0.35 1.62
N LYS A 105 -11.35 -0.58 2.48
CA LYS A 105 -11.72 -1.99 2.33
C LYS A 105 -12.89 -2.24 3.28
N PHE A 106 -13.99 -2.71 2.72
CA PHE A 106 -15.18 -3.11 3.45
C PHE A 106 -14.82 -4.08 4.58
N GLY A 107 -15.15 -3.74 5.82
CA GLY A 107 -14.86 -4.56 6.99
C GLY A 107 -13.41 -4.47 7.48
N THR A 108 -12.65 -3.44 7.07
CA THR A 108 -11.31 -3.19 7.63
C THR A 108 -11.09 -1.71 7.89
N VAL A 109 -10.28 -1.44 8.92
CA VAL A 109 -9.81 -0.09 9.21
C VAL A 109 -9.17 0.57 7.98
N SER A 110 -9.62 1.79 7.69
CA SER A 110 -9.07 2.63 6.64
C SER A 110 -7.57 2.86 6.88
N GLY A 111 -6.77 2.72 5.82
CA GLY A 111 -5.32 2.72 5.97
C GLY A 111 -4.57 2.23 4.74
N PHE A 112 -3.26 2.10 4.88
CA PHE A 112 -2.35 1.68 3.81
C PHE A 112 -1.17 0.88 4.36
N SER A 113 -0.39 0.29 3.47
CA SER A 113 0.76 -0.54 3.87
C SER A 113 2.03 -0.11 3.14
N ILE A 114 3.16 -0.26 3.83
CA ILE A 114 4.50 -0.16 3.24
C ILE A 114 5.21 -1.50 3.46
N VAL A 115 5.97 -1.92 2.47
CA VAL A 115 7.03 -2.92 2.65
C VAL A 115 8.37 -2.20 2.55
N ASP A 116 9.11 -2.17 3.66
CA ASP A 116 10.41 -1.50 3.75
C ASP A 116 11.53 -2.35 3.08
N PRO A 117 12.78 -1.86 2.96
CA PRO A 117 13.88 -2.61 2.35
C PRO A 117 14.22 -3.94 3.03
N GLY A 118 13.83 -4.10 4.30
CA GLY A 118 13.94 -5.36 5.03
C GLY A 118 12.83 -6.35 4.72
N GLY A 119 11.89 -6.02 3.83
CA GLY A 119 10.71 -6.84 3.55
C GLY A 119 9.64 -6.75 4.65
N ASN A 120 9.77 -5.81 5.59
CA ASN A 120 8.87 -5.71 6.73
C ASN A 120 7.60 -4.96 6.37
N TRP A 121 6.46 -5.44 6.87
CA TRP A 121 5.15 -4.83 6.64
C TRP A 121 4.81 -3.79 7.70
N LEU A 122 4.83 -2.52 7.33
CA LEU A 122 4.25 -1.43 8.12
C LEU A 122 2.78 -1.31 7.73
N ARG A 123 1.89 -1.60 8.67
CA ARG A 123 0.43 -1.58 8.47
C ARG A 123 -0.10 -0.33 9.16
N ILE A 124 -0.38 0.70 8.38
CA ILE A 124 -0.89 1.98 8.88
C ILE A 124 -2.41 1.93 8.86
N SER A 125 -3.04 2.19 10.01
CA SER A 125 -4.51 2.24 10.13
C SER A 125 -4.98 3.50 10.84
N LYS A 126 -6.23 3.89 10.58
CA LYS A 126 -6.86 5.04 11.22
C LYS A 126 -7.14 4.78 12.70
N LEU A 127 -6.85 5.77 13.54
CA LEU A 127 -7.15 5.76 14.96
C LEU A 127 -8.66 5.80 15.20
N GLY A 128 -9.14 4.93 16.07
CA GLY A 128 -10.56 4.84 16.44
C GLY A 128 -11.43 4.10 15.42
N ASP A 129 -10.87 3.68 14.29
CA ASP A 129 -11.57 2.85 13.31
C ASP A 129 -11.63 1.41 13.83
N THR A 130 -12.80 0.76 13.74
CA THR A 130 -12.98 -0.62 14.22
C THR A 130 -13.59 -1.51 13.16
N GLU A 131 -13.21 -2.80 13.16
CA GLU A 131 -13.78 -3.79 12.24
C GLU A 131 -15.31 -3.94 12.41
N GLN A 132 -15.87 -3.54 13.56
CA GLN A 132 -17.30 -3.58 13.86
C GLN A 132 -18.10 -2.44 13.23
N GLU A 133 -17.52 -1.26 13.07
CA GLU A 133 -18.20 -0.10 12.46
C GLU A 133 -18.34 -0.23 10.94
N ASP A 134 -17.56 -1.13 10.33
CA ASP A 134 -17.61 -1.43 8.91
C ASP A 134 -18.27 -2.79 8.64
N SER A 135 -19.32 -3.11 9.42
CA SER A 135 -20.34 -4.09 9.02
C SER A 135 -21.14 -3.52 7.84
N ALA A 136 -20.46 -3.25 6.72
CA ALA A 136 -21.10 -2.95 5.47
C ALA A 136 -22.05 -4.12 5.16
N GLU A 137 -23.28 -3.79 4.79
CA GLU A 137 -24.16 -4.67 4.03
C GLU A 137 -23.30 -5.45 3.04
N LYS A 138 -23.39 -6.79 3.08
CA LYS A 138 -22.53 -7.70 2.32
C LYS A 138 -22.29 -7.12 0.94
N ALA A 139 -21.07 -6.68 0.63
CA ALA A 139 -20.74 -6.30 -0.72
C ALA A 139 -21.10 -7.51 -1.61
N GLU A 140 -21.84 -7.26 -2.68
CA GLU A 140 -22.31 -8.28 -3.61
C GLU A 140 -21.74 -8.01 -5.00
N GLY A 141 -21.85 -9.00 -5.89
CA GLY A 141 -21.41 -8.86 -7.27
C GLY A 141 -19.94 -8.46 -7.42
N LEU A 142 -19.67 -7.50 -8.31
CA LEU A 142 -18.31 -7.05 -8.63
C LEU A 142 -17.62 -6.35 -7.46
N ALA A 143 -18.36 -5.61 -6.63
CA ALA A 143 -17.81 -4.96 -5.44
C ALA A 143 -17.16 -5.98 -4.48
N GLN A 144 -17.78 -7.15 -4.30
CA GLN A 144 -17.20 -8.24 -3.51
C GLN A 144 -15.92 -8.80 -4.13
N VAL A 145 -15.87 -8.90 -5.47
CA VAL A 145 -14.67 -9.38 -6.16
C VAL A 145 -13.51 -8.41 -5.97
N ILE A 146 -13.77 -7.09 -6.09
CA ILE A 146 -12.76 -6.05 -5.82
C ILE A 146 -12.25 -6.17 -4.39
N TYR A 147 -13.16 -6.37 -3.42
CA TYR A 147 -12.79 -6.56 -2.02
C TYR A 147 -11.87 -7.78 -1.82
N VAL A 148 -12.23 -8.94 -2.39
CA VAL A 148 -11.41 -10.15 -2.29
C VAL A 148 -10.05 -9.95 -2.95
N ALA A 149 -10.01 -9.31 -4.12
CA ALA A 149 -8.75 -8.98 -4.79
C ALA A 149 -7.89 -8.05 -3.93
N ALA A 150 -8.48 -7.04 -3.27
CA ALA A 150 -7.75 -6.10 -2.41
C ALA A 150 -7.13 -6.80 -1.20
N ARG A 151 -7.83 -7.76 -0.60
CA ARG A 151 -7.28 -8.58 0.48
C ARG A 151 -6.09 -9.42 0.00
N LEU A 152 -6.19 -10.00 -1.19
CA LEU A 152 -5.10 -10.81 -1.77
C LEU A 152 -3.89 -9.95 -2.15
N GLY A 153 -4.08 -8.89 -2.92
CA GLY A 153 -3.01 -8.06 -3.43
C GLY A 153 -2.40 -7.14 -2.38
N ASP A 154 -3.23 -6.44 -1.62
CA ASP A 154 -2.76 -5.35 -0.76
C ASP A 154 -2.51 -5.78 0.69
N ALA A 155 -3.18 -6.83 1.19
CA ALA A 155 -2.94 -7.33 2.55
C ALA A 155 -1.98 -8.53 2.60
N HIS A 156 -2.08 -9.44 1.62
CA HIS A 156 -1.23 -10.63 1.54
C HIS A 156 -0.08 -10.51 0.54
N GLY A 157 -0.07 -9.50 -0.34
CA GLY A 157 0.99 -9.36 -1.37
C GLY A 157 0.95 -10.46 -2.43
N ASN A 158 -0.24 -10.97 -2.78
CA ASN A 158 -0.42 -11.96 -3.84
C ASN A 158 -1.08 -11.31 -5.07
N GLU A 159 -0.28 -10.57 -5.84
CA GLU A 159 -0.73 -9.80 -7.00
C GLU A 159 -1.29 -10.70 -8.10
N LEU A 160 -0.68 -11.87 -8.33
CA LEU A 160 -1.11 -12.80 -9.38
C LEU A 160 -2.51 -13.37 -9.09
N LEU A 161 -2.78 -13.74 -7.84
CA LEU A 161 -4.09 -14.23 -7.46
C LEU A 161 -5.12 -13.10 -7.48
N ALA A 162 -4.75 -11.89 -7.05
CA ALA A 162 -5.62 -10.71 -7.13
C ALA A 162 -6.00 -10.37 -8.57
N LEU A 163 -5.05 -10.39 -9.52
CA LEU A 163 -5.30 -10.18 -10.95
C LEU A 163 -6.28 -11.22 -11.51
N LYS A 164 -6.04 -12.50 -11.21
CA LYS A 164 -6.91 -13.60 -11.64
C LYS A 164 -8.32 -13.45 -11.06
N THR A 165 -8.45 -13.02 -9.81
CA THR A 165 -9.74 -12.74 -9.18
C THR A 165 -10.49 -11.62 -9.91
N LEU A 166 -9.82 -10.51 -10.24
CA LEU A 166 -10.43 -9.41 -10.99
C LEU A 166 -10.83 -9.81 -12.41
N GLU A 167 -9.99 -10.56 -13.11
CA GLU A 167 -10.27 -11.06 -14.47
C GLU A 167 -11.55 -11.89 -14.50
N ASN A 168 -11.69 -12.83 -13.57
CA ASN A 168 -12.90 -13.64 -13.42
C ASN A 168 -14.13 -12.78 -13.06
N GLY A 169 -13.97 -11.78 -12.20
CA GLY A 169 -15.03 -10.86 -11.83
C GLY A 169 -15.55 -10.04 -13.00
N LEU A 170 -14.63 -9.41 -13.74
CA LEU A 170 -14.94 -8.58 -14.89
C LEU A 170 -15.60 -9.38 -16.02
N THR A 171 -15.25 -10.66 -16.16
CA THR A 171 -15.90 -11.56 -17.14
C THR A 171 -17.30 -11.98 -16.71
N ARG A 172 -17.53 -12.12 -15.39
CA ARG A 172 -18.80 -12.59 -14.82
C ARG A 172 -19.85 -11.48 -14.67
N TYR A 173 -19.42 -10.26 -14.36
CA TYR A 173 -20.27 -9.13 -13.98
C TYR A 173 -20.17 -7.99 -15.00
N THR A 174 -20.43 -8.29 -16.26
CA THR A 174 -20.35 -7.32 -17.36
C THR A 174 -21.44 -6.25 -17.33
N ASP A 175 -22.54 -6.53 -16.62
CA ASP A 175 -23.72 -5.68 -16.42
C ASP A 175 -23.72 -4.95 -15.06
N ALA A 176 -22.61 -5.02 -14.33
CA ALA A 176 -22.42 -4.24 -13.11
C ALA A 176 -22.45 -2.73 -13.41
N MET A 177 -22.69 -1.93 -12.36
CA MET A 177 -22.67 -0.47 -12.49
C MET A 177 -21.32 0.02 -13.02
N ASP A 178 -21.34 1.03 -13.90
CA ASP A 178 -20.14 1.64 -14.49
C ASP A 178 -19.11 2.04 -13.42
N ILE A 179 -19.56 2.52 -12.25
CA ILE A 179 -18.69 2.86 -11.13
C ILE A 179 -17.91 1.66 -10.57
N ASP A 180 -18.52 0.47 -10.50
CA ASP A 180 -17.87 -0.74 -10.01
C ASP A 180 -16.95 -1.35 -11.07
N LEU A 181 -17.36 -1.31 -12.35
CA LEU A 181 -16.50 -1.67 -13.47
C LEU A 181 -15.25 -0.79 -13.51
N ALA A 182 -15.40 0.52 -13.34
CA ALA A 182 -14.30 1.47 -13.29
C ALA A 182 -13.32 1.13 -12.16
N LYS A 183 -13.81 0.93 -10.94
CA LYS A 183 -12.97 0.54 -9.79
C LYS A 183 -12.24 -0.79 -10.04
N ALA A 184 -12.90 -1.78 -10.62
CA ALA A 184 -12.28 -3.05 -10.96
C ALA A 184 -11.18 -2.90 -12.03
N TYR A 185 -11.43 -2.11 -13.08
CA TYR A 185 -10.44 -1.83 -14.11
C TYR A 185 -9.25 -1.00 -13.60
N LEU A 186 -9.50 0.01 -12.78
CA LEU A 186 -8.45 0.83 -12.16
C LEU A 186 -7.57 -0.01 -11.23
N TYR A 187 -8.17 -0.91 -10.44
CA TYR A 187 -7.38 -1.81 -9.61
C TYR A 187 -6.60 -2.83 -10.44
N ARG A 188 -7.19 -3.38 -11.50
CA ARG A 188 -6.49 -4.27 -12.43
C ARG A 188 -5.32 -3.58 -13.10
N ALA A 189 -5.48 -2.30 -13.50
CA ALA A 189 -4.42 -1.51 -14.08
C ALA A 189 -3.25 -1.34 -13.11
N GLU A 190 -3.54 -0.99 -11.86
CA GLU A 190 -2.53 -0.83 -10.81
C GLU A 190 -1.76 -2.14 -10.57
N LEU A 191 -2.46 -3.27 -10.37
CA LEU A 191 -1.82 -4.57 -10.20
C LEU A 191 -0.99 -4.97 -11.41
N ALA A 192 -1.45 -4.66 -12.62
CA ALA A 192 -0.71 -4.94 -13.85
C ALA A 192 0.60 -4.15 -13.92
N VAL A 193 0.63 -2.88 -13.47
CA VAL A 193 1.89 -2.14 -13.30
C VAL A 193 2.79 -2.85 -12.29
N ARG A 194 2.25 -3.35 -11.18
CA ARG A 194 3.06 -4.05 -10.15
C ARG A 194 3.71 -5.33 -10.67
N THR A 195 3.06 -6.02 -11.60
CA THR A 195 3.58 -7.24 -12.24
C THR A 195 4.30 -6.97 -13.56
N ASN A 196 4.65 -5.71 -13.85
CA ASN A 196 5.34 -5.28 -15.07
C ASN A 196 4.61 -5.68 -16.38
N ASN A 197 3.28 -5.68 -16.36
CA ASN A 197 2.42 -5.93 -17.52
C ASN A 197 1.80 -4.62 -18.00
N LEU A 198 2.58 -3.84 -18.75
CA LEU A 198 2.18 -2.51 -19.21
C LEU A 198 1.00 -2.53 -20.18
N GLU A 199 0.91 -3.54 -21.04
CA GLU A 199 -0.20 -3.69 -21.99
C GLU A 199 -1.54 -3.89 -21.26
N LEU A 200 -1.55 -4.77 -20.25
CA LEU A 200 -2.73 -4.95 -19.40
C LEU A 200 -3.05 -3.68 -18.60
N ALA A 201 -2.03 -2.97 -18.13
CA ALA A 201 -2.21 -1.73 -17.38
C ALA A 201 -2.89 -0.64 -18.25
N GLN A 202 -2.38 -0.43 -19.47
CA GLN A 202 -2.91 0.55 -20.42
C GLN A 202 -4.32 0.19 -20.90
N SER A 203 -4.55 -1.07 -21.28
CA SER A 203 -5.88 -1.51 -21.73
C SER A 203 -6.93 -1.42 -20.61
N SER A 204 -6.53 -1.69 -19.36
CA SER A 204 -7.42 -1.54 -18.21
C SER A 204 -7.74 -0.08 -17.90
N LEU A 205 -6.74 0.81 -17.94
CA LEU A 205 -6.97 2.25 -17.78
C LEU A 205 -7.88 2.80 -18.89
N ALA A 206 -7.67 2.39 -20.14
CA ALA A 206 -8.51 2.78 -21.26
C ALA A 206 -9.97 2.29 -21.09
N ALA A 207 -10.16 1.06 -20.60
CA ALA A 207 -11.49 0.54 -20.29
C ALA A 207 -12.19 1.38 -19.21
N ALA A 208 -11.49 1.73 -18.12
CA ALA A 208 -12.05 2.59 -17.07
C ALA A 208 -12.46 3.98 -17.60
N LEU A 209 -11.66 4.56 -18.50
CA LEU A 209 -11.92 5.88 -19.11
C LEU A 209 -13.06 5.86 -20.14
N SER A 210 -13.45 4.69 -20.63
CA SER A 210 -14.53 4.55 -21.63
C SER A 210 -15.95 4.50 -21.03
N LEU A 211 -16.04 4.36 -19.71
CA LEU A 211 -17.30 4.26 -18.97
C LEU A 211 -17.93 5.64 -18.75
N THR A 212 -19.24 5.67 -18.52
CA THR A 212 -19.99 6.91 -18.33
C THR A 212 -20.32 7.11 -16.86
N PHE A 213 -20.05 8.32 -16.36
CA PHE A 213 -20.21 8.65 -14.94
C PHE A 213 -21.09 9.89 -14.77
N THR A 214 -21.91 9.88 -13.72
CA THR A 214 -22.50 11.09 -13.14
C THR A 214 -21.42 12.00 -12.54
N GLU A 215 -21.75 13.26 -12.23
CA GLU A 215 -20.77 14.18 -11.62
C GLU A 215 -20.35 13.71 -10.22
N GLU A 216 -21.27 13.12 -9.46
CA GLU A 216 -21.02 12.52 -8.16
C GLU A 216 -20.06 11.32 -8.27
N GLU A 217 -20.26 10.44 -9.26
CA GLU A 217 -19.40 9.30 -9.51
C GLU A 217 -18.00 9.71 -9.98
N LYS A 218 -17.90 10.73 -10.85
CA LYS A 218 -16.60 11.30 -11.26
C LYS A 218 -15.82 11.80 -10.06
N ALA A 219 -16.46 12.54 -9.17
CA ALA A 219 -15.83 13.02 -7.94
C ALA A 219 -15.35 11.86 -7.07
N ALA A 220 -16.11 10.76 -6.99
CA ALA A 220 -15.78 9.59 -6.17
C ALA A 220 -14.56 8.79 -6.69
N ILE A 221 -14.26 8.82 -7.99
CA ILE A 221 -13.12 8.10 -8.58
C ILE A 221 -11.98 9.01 -9.02
N LEU A 222 -12.12 10.33 -8.91
CA LEU A 222 -11.16 11.30 -9.45
C LEU A 222 -9.73 11.04 -8.96
N ASP A 223 -9.57 10.88 -7.65
CA ASP A 223 -8.26 10.65 -7.03
C ASP A 223 -7.66 9.31 -7.44
N GLU A 224 -8.49 8.27 -7.52
CA GLU A 224 -8.08 6.94 -7.95
C GLU A 224 -7.66 6.93 -9.43
N LEU A 225 -8.44 7.58 -10.28
CA LEU A 225 -8.16 7.72 -11.70
C LEU A 225 -6.87 8.50 -11.92
N ALA A 226 -6.67 9.63 -11.23
CA ALA A 226 -5.46 10.43 -11.31
C ALA A 226 -4.22 9.64 -10.84
N HIS A 227 -4.37 8.89 -9.74
CA HIS A 227 -3.31 8.03 -9.21
C HIS A 227 -2.90 6.95 -10.21
N VAL A 228 -3.85 6.15 -10.69
CA VAL A 228 -3.58 5.05 -11.65
C VAL A 228 -3.04 5.60 -12.96
N THR A 229 -3.58 6.72 -13.45
CA THR A 229 -3.06 7.40 -14.64
C THR A 229 -1.59 7.81 -14.45
N SER A 230 -1.23 8.33 -13.28
CA SER A 230 0.17 8.62 -12.97
C SER A 230 1.03 7.36 -13.02
N LEU A 231 0.59 6.27 -12.39
CA LEU A 231 1.33 5.00 -12.35
C LEU A 231 1.56 4.39 -13.74
N VAL A 232 0.52 4.32 -14.57
CA VAL A 232 0.60 3.75 -15.93
C VAL A 232 1.54 4.55 -16.83
N ASN A 233 1.70 5.84 -16.55
CA ASN A 233 2.56 6.74 -17.31
C ASN A 233 3.95 6.96 -16.70
N GLN A 234 4.29 6.30 -15.59
CA GLN A 234 5.65 6.35 -15.03
C GLN A 234 6.62 5.67 -16.00
N LYS A 235 7.69 6.38 -16.37
CA LYS A 235 8.79 5.87 -17.19
C LYS A 235 9.89 5.26 -16.33
#